data_AF-A0A3M1M6F5-F1
#
_entry.id   AF-A0A3M1M6F5-F1
#
_cell.length_a   1.000
_cell.length_b   1.000
_cell.length_c   1.000
_cell.angle_alpha   90.00
_cell.angle_beta   90.00
_cell.angle_gamma   90.00
#
_symmetry.space_group_name_H-M   'P 1'
#
loop_
_entity.id
_entity.type
_entity.pdbx_description
1 polymer ?
#
loop_
_entity_poly.entity_id
_entity_poly.type
_entity_poly.pdbx_seq_one_letter_code
_entity_poly.pdbx_strand_id
1 'polypeptide(L)' 'MFSIKPYEPIDTLKPLAENLWIVDGPVIRMRYLWVASLPFPTRMTVIRLSAGGLWLHSPTELTEPLREAMAALGPV' A
#
# COMPACT_ATOMS: atom_id res chain seq x y z
N MET A 1 -14.79 -3.33 20.46
CA MET A 1 -13.50 -3.07 19.79
C MET A 1 -13.80 -2.63 18.37
N PHE A 2 -13.37 -1.44 17.93
CA PHE A 2 -13.60 -1.01 16.55
C PHE A 2 -12.83 -1.91 15.59
N SER A 3 -13.51 -2.46 14.58
CA SER A 3 -12.91 -3.27 13.52
C SER A 3 -13.25 -2.64 12.19
N ILE A 4 -12.24 -2.45 11.33
CA ILE A 4 -12.39 -1.89 9.99
C ILE A 4 -12.02 -3.00 9.01
N LYS A 5 -12.90 -3.25 8.03
CA LYS A 5 -12.59 -4.18 6.94
C LYS A 5 -11.80 -3.43 5.86
N PRO A 6 -10.58 -3.85 5.51
CA PRO A 6 -9.84 -3.25 4.39
C PRO A 6 -10.47 -3.63 3.05
N TYR A 7 -10.13 -2.87 2.01
CA TYR A 7 -10.50 -3.21 0.64
C TYR A 7 -9.62 -4.36 0.16
N GLU A 8 -10.17 -5.56 0.08
CA GLU A 8 -9.46 -6.74 -0.42
C GLU A 8 -9.28 -6.71 -1.96
N PRO A 9 -8.30 -7.43 -2.53
CA PRO A 9 -7.18 -8.06 -1.81
C PRO A 9 -6.21 -7.01 -1.24
N ILE A 10 -5.61 -7.26 -0.08
CA ILE A 10 -4.52 -6.42 0.46
C ILE A 10 -3.17 -6.87 -0.12
N ASP A 11 -2.14 -6.05 0.02
CA ASP A 11 -0.75 -6.31 -0.40
C ASP A 11 -0.64 -6.72 -1.88
N THR A 12 -1.57 -6.22 -2.70
CA THR A 12 -1.72 -6.55 -4.12
C THR A 12 -1.81 -5.27 -4.94
N LEU A 13 -1.06 -5.20 -6.06
CA LEU A 13 -1.17 -4.10 -7.02
C LEU A 13 -2.54 -4.11 -7.70
N LYS A 14 -3.34 -3.06 -7.45
CA LYS A 14 -4.64 -2.86 -8.10
C LYS A 14 -4.52 -1.76 -9.16
N PRO A 15 -4.76 -2.06 -10.44
CA PRO A 15 -4.67 -1.05 -11.49
C PRO A 15 -5.77 -0.01 -11.31
N LEU A 16 -5.39 1.27 -11.36
CA LEU A 16 -6.32 2.41 -11.33
C LEU A 16 -6.34 3.14 -12.67
N ALA A 17 -5.18 3.26 -13.33
CA ALA A 17 -5.02 3.75 -14.69
C ALA A 17 -3.73 3.20 -15.30
N GLU A 18 -3.43 3.57 -16.54
CA GLU A 18 -2.12 3.28 -17.13
C GLU A 18 -0.99 3.85 -16.24
N ASN A 19 0.00 3.03 -15.91
CA ASN A 19 1.13 3.42 -15.06
C ASN A 19 0.77 3.88 -13.63
N LEU A 20 -0.44 3.58 -13.15
CA LEU A 20 -0.92 3.98 -11.83
C LEU A 20 -1.65 2.84 -11.12
N TRP A 21 -1.19 2.50 -9.92
CA TRP A 21 -1.78 1.48 -9.06
C TRP A 21 -1.98 1.99 -7.64
N ILE A 22 -2.90 1.35 -6.93
CA ILE A 22 -3.01 1.43 -5.47
C ILE A 22 -2.71 0.06 -4.86
N VAL A 23 -2.19 0.07 -3.63
CA VAL A 23 -2.02 -1.12 -2.81
C VAL A 23 -2.65 -0.84 -1.45
N ASP A 24 -3.71 -1.56 -1.13
CA ASP A 24 -4.29 -1.57 0.21
C ASP A 24 -3.40 -2.41 1.12
N GLY A 25 -2.92 -1.84 2.22
CA GLY A 25 -2.09 -2.54 3.20
C GLY A 25 -2.89 -3.00 4.42
N PRO A 26 -2.21 -3.60 5.41
CA PRO A 26 -2.86 -4.03 6.64
C PRO A 26 -3.42 -2.85 7.45
N VAL A 27 -4.40 -3.17 8.31
CA VAL A 27 -4.88 -2.23 9.33
C VAL A 27 -3.85 -2.20 10.46
N ILE A 28 -3.16 -1.10 10.62
CA ILE A 28 -2.22 -0.88 11.72
C ILE A 28 -2.93 -0.23 12.92
N ARG A 29 -2.22 -0.17 14.05
CA ARG A 29 -2.70 0.51 15.25
C ARG A 29 -1.99 1.85 15.40
N MET A 30 -2.68 2.94 15.10
CA MET A 30 -2.17 4.27 15.40
C MET A 30 -2.40 4.58 16.88
N ARG A 31 -1.35 5.06 17.57
CA ARG A 31 -1.49 5.58 18.93
C ARG A 31 -2.20 6.94 18.88
N TYR A 32 -3.35 7.06 19.53
CA TYR A 32 -4.13 8.28 19.56
C TYR A 32 -4.40 8.68 21.01
N LEU A 33 -3.83 9.81 21.43
CA LEU A 33 -3.69 10.17 22.85
C LEU A 33 -2.93 9.08 23.63
N TRP A 34 -2.49 9.39 24.85
CA TRP A 34 -1.71 8.48 25.71
C TRP A 34 -2.46 7.19 26.09
N VAL A 35 -3.76 7.11 25.84
CA VAL A 35 -4.65 6.06 26.37
C VAL A 35 -5.44 5.29 25.31
N ALA A 36 -5.37 5.65 24.02
CA ALA A 36 -6.17 4.98 23.00
C ALA A 36 -5.35 4.57 21.76
N SER A 37 -5.85 3.52 21.09
CA SER A 37 -5.36 3.05 19.81
C SER A 37 -6.53 3.01 18.84
N LEU A 38 -6.33 3.58 17.65
CA LEU A 38 -7.31 3.58 16.58
C LEU A 38 -6.86 2.64 15.45
N PRO A 39 -7.77 1.83 14.88
CA PRO A 39 -7.47 1.09 13.66
C PRO A 39 -7.23 2.07 12.51
N PHE A 40 -6.12 1.88 11.81
CA PHE A 40 -5.69 2.77 10.73
C PHE A 40 -5.39 1.94 9.47
N PRO A 41 -6.34 1.84 8.53
CA PRO A 41 -6.08 1.18 7.25
C PRO A 41 -5.02 1.96 6.49
N THR A 42 -4.08 1.24 5.87
CA THR A 42 -2.99 1.84 5.10
C THR A 42 -3.24 1.68 3.60
N ARG A 43 -2.76 2.63 2.80
CA ARG A 43 -2.80 2.55 1.34
C ARG A 43 -1.59 3.25 0.74
N MET A 44 -0.94 2.54 -0.16
CA MET A 44 0.15 3.03 -1.00
C MET A 44 -0.37 3.37 -2.39
N THR A 45 0.21 4.41 -3.01
CA THR A 45 0.07 4.67 -4.46
C THR A 45 1.40 4.36 -5.14
N VAL A 46 1.35 3.64 -6.26
CA VAL A 46 2.51 3.27 -7.07
C VAL A 46 2.36 3.91 -8.45
N ILE A 47 3.37 4.66 -8.86
CA ILE A 47 3.38 5.36 -10.17
C ILE A 47 4.61 4.90 -10.93
N ARG A 48 4.43 4.42 -12.17
CA ARG A 48 5.55 4.16 -13.08
C ARG A 48 5.86 5.41 -13.89
N LEU A 49 7.09 5.90 -13.76
CA LEU A 49 7.58 7.08 -14.46
C LEU A 49 8.01 6.72 -15.89
N SER A 50 8.10 7.73 -16.76
CA SER A 50 8.52 7.56 -18.16
C SER A 50 9.93 6.96 -18.31
N ALA A 51 10.81 7.17 -17.32
CA ALA A 51 12.14 6.57 -17.26
C ALA A 51 12.14 5.09 -16.83
N GLY A 52 10.96 4.49 -16.60
CA GLY A 52 10.80 3.09 -16.22
C GLY A 52 10.88 2.81 -14.72
N GLY A 53 11.31 3.78 -13.91
CA GLY A 53 11.32 3.68 -12.44
C GLY A 53 9.94 3.85 -11.80
N LEU A 54 9.81 3.44 -10.55
CA LEU A 54 8.61 3.51 -9.74
C LEU A 54 8.75 4.59 -8.69
N TRP A 55 7.74 5.43 -8.55
CA TRP A 55 7.60 6.32 -7.40
C TRP A 55 6.49 5.82 -6.48
N LEU A 56 6.80 5.70 -5.20
CA LEU A 56 5.88 5.22 -4.17
C LEU A 56 5.47 6.37 -3.26
N HIS A 57 4.17 6.59 -3.12
CA HIS A 57 3.62 7.50 -2.14
C HIS A 57 2.96 6.73 -1.01
N SER A 58 3.32 7.06 0.23
CA SER A 58 2.85 6.41 1.46
C SER A 58 3.04 4.87 1.46
N PRO A 59 4.29 4.36 1.40
CA PRO A 59 4.54 2.91 1.31
C PRO A 59 3.87 2.11 2.43
N THR A 60 3.35 0.94 2.09
CA THR A 60 2.84 -0.07 3.02
C THR A 60 3.91 -1.12 3.31
N GLU A 61 3.57 -2.13 4.11
CA GLU A 61 4.45 -3.29 4.31
C GLU A 61 4.83 -3.95 2.97
N LEU A 62 6.12 -4.20 2.76
CA LEU A 62 6.64 -4.80 1.54
C LEU A 62 6.73 -6.33 1.70
N THR A 63 5.60 -7.00 1.47
CA THR A 63 5.56 -8.47 1.46
C THR A 63 6.36 -9.05 0.29
N GLU A 64 6.77 -10.31 0.39
CA GLU A 64 7.48 -11.01 -0.69
C GLU A 64 6.73 -10.95 -2.03
N PRO A 65 5.43 -11.30 -2.12
CA PRO A 65 4.71 -11.29 -3.39
C PRO A 65 4.55 -9.88 -3.96
N LEU A 66 4.33 -8.89 -3.07
CA LEU A 66 4.24 -7.49 -3.49
C LEU A 66 5.56 -6.99 -4.06
N ARG A 67 6.69 -7.36 -3.43
CA ARG A 67 8.02 -7.00 -3.92
C ARG A 67 8.30 -7.59 -5.29
N GLU A 68 8.01 -8.87 -5.49
CA GLU A 68 8.17 -9.52 -6.80
C GLU A 68 7.32 -8.84 -7.88
N ALA A 69 6.05 -8.54 -7.55
CA ALA A 69 5.15 -7.86 -8.47
C ALA A 69 5.63 -6.44 -8.80
N MET A 70 6.17 -5.69 -7.82
CA MET A 70 6.74 -4.37 -8.05
C MET A 70 8.03 -4.42 -8.88
N ALA A 71 8.92 -5.38 -8.60
CA ALA A 71 10.15 -5.56 -9.37
C ALA A 71 9.88 -5.85 -10.86
N ALA A 72 8.76 -6.50 -11.17
CA ALA A 72 8.32 -6.72 -12.55
C ALA A 72 7.85 -5.43 -13.25
N LEU A 73 7.45 -4.38 -12.52
CA LEU A 73 7.07 -3.09 -13.09
C LEU A 73 8.28 -2.17 -13.35
N GLY A 74 9.27 -2.20 -12.46
CA GLY A 74 10.49 -1.39 -12.57
C GLY A 74 11.22 -1.20 -11.24
N PRO A 75 12.41 -0.58 -11.27
CA PRO A 75 13.13 -0.22 -10.04
C PRO A 75 12.40 0.91 -9.30
N VAL A 76 12.41 0.89 -7.97
CA VAL A 76 11.95 2.01 -7.12
C VAL A 76 13.08 3.04 -6.97
#